data_AF-A0A929V0B5-F1
#
_entry.id   AF-A0A929V0B5-F1
#
_cell.length_a   1.000
_cell.length_b   1.000
_cell.length_c   1.000
_cell.angle_alpha   90.00
_cell.angle_beta   90.00
_cell.angle_gamma   90.00
#
_symmetry.space_group_name_H-M   'P 1'
#
loop_
_entity.id
_entity.type
_entity.pdbx_description
1 polymer ?
#
loop_
_entity_poly.entity_id
_entity_poly.type
_entity_poly.pdbx_seq_one_letter_code
_entity_poly.pdbx_strand_id
1 'polypeptide(L)'
;METLHGHTEELPQNSPSDLDTEGQENPTGNEYIAAQIEKLESKFDRNPDGSEKWQRLIGEPIEDQYGQIWMIWENPAASSSIPKDRYQVYKIPKNEDEFRYAFIKELEVDHYPGYHKTSCEFFVGPDDGRDETITVFFNDDGVIEYIHCYSYLEERKRLYEKYE
;
A
#
# COMPACT_ATOMS: atom_id res chain seq x y z
N MET A 1 -47.16 -13.99 25.75
CA MET A 1 -46.23 -12.97 25.23
C MET A 1 -44.90 -13.28 25.92
N GLU A 2 -44.05 -14.14 25.36
CA GLU A 2 -43.05 -13.86 24.30
C GLU A 2 -42.05 -12.79 24.81
N THR A 3 -40.73 -12.99 24.92
CA THR A 3 -39.71 -13.74 24.15
C THR A 3 -38.52 -14.08 25.08
N LEU A 4 -37.95 -15.29 25.11
CA LEU A 4 -36.99 -15.97 24.20
C LEU A 4 -35.54 -15.40 24.23
N HIS A 5 -34.62 -16.28 24.62
CA HIS A 5 -33.15 -16.19 24.58
C HIS A 5 -32.57 -15.65 23.26
N GLY A 6 -31.41 -15.00 23.32
CA GLY A 6 -30.55 -14.82 22.14
C GLY A 6 -29.30 -13.97 22.40
N HIS A 7 -28.21 -14.65 22.72
CA HIS A 7 -26.80 -14.27 22.61
C HIS A 7 -26.44 -12.81 22.25
N THR A 8 -25.76 -12.14 23.19
CA THR A 8 -24.73 -11.15 22.86
C THR A 8 -23.67 -11.88 22.04
N GLU A 9 -23.67 -11.69 20.73
CA GLU A 9 -22.50 -11.98 19.90
C GLU A 9 -21.43 -10.97 20.31
N GLU A 10 -20.66 -11.32 21.33
CA GLU A 10 -19.33 -10.76 21.52
C GLU A 10 -18.58 -11.05 20.22
N LEU A 11 -18.40 -9.99 19.42
CA LEU A 11 -17.38 -9.95 18.37
C LEU A 11 -16.13 -10.60 18.95
N PRO A 12 -15.55 -11.64 18.33
CA PRO A 12 -14.26 -12.09 18.76
C PRO A 12 -13.32 -10.90 18.61
N GLN A 13 -12.90 -10.33 19.75
CA GLN A 13 -11.70 -9.53 19.84
C GLN A 13 -10.52 -10.45 19.54
N ASN A 14 -10.43 -10.91 18.29
CA ASN A 14 -9.15 -11.24 17.71
C ASN A 14 -8.43 -9.89 17.66
N SER A 15 -7.73 -9.58 18.75
CA SER A 15 -6.56 -8.71 18.68
C SER A 15 -5.78 -9.19 17.46
N PRO A 16 -5.35 -8.32 16.53
CA PRO A 16 -4.36 -8.69 15.53
C PRO A 16 -3.02 -8.87 16.25
N SER A 17 -2.98 -9.82 17.19
CA SER A 17 -1.79 -10.38 17.80
C SER A 17 -1.24 -11.35 16.78
N ASP A 18 -0.38 -10.83 15.92
CA ASP A 18 0.87 -11.43 15.45
C ASP A 18 1.53 -10.49 14.43
N LEU A 19 1.63 -9.19 14.78
CA LEU A 19 2.63 -8.32 14.14
C LEU A 19 3.98 -8.62 14.80
N ASP A 20 4.57 -9.74 14.39
CA ASP A 20 6.00 -9.99 14.54
C ASP A 20 6.75 -8.84 13.85
N THR A 21 7.07 -7.81 14.62
CA THR A 21 7.94 -6.69 14.24
C THR A 21 9.41 -7.01 14.51
N GLU A 22 9.71 -8.23 14.94
CA GLU A 22 11.07 -8.71 15.21
C GLU A 22 11.76 -9.06 13.89
N GLY A 23 12.29 -8.05 13.20
CA GLY A 23 13.13 -8.25 12.01
C GLY A 23 12.97 -7.25 10.87
N GLN A 24 12.16 -6.20 11.00
CA GLN A 24 12.07 -5.15 9.97
C GLN A 24 13.38 -4.36 9.91
N GLU A 25 14.28 -4.78 9.01
CA GLU A 25 15.43 -3.98 8.62
C GLU A 25 14.90 -2.76 7.88
N ASN A 26 15.20 -1.56 8.39
CA ASN A 26 14.72 -0.33 7.75
C ASN A 26 15.20 -0.29 6.29
N PRO A 27 14.30 -0.41 5.28
CA PRO A 27 14.70 -0.58 3.88
C PRO A 27 15.46 0.63 3.33
N THR A 28 15.33 1.80 3.98
CA THR A 28 16.09 3.02 3.70
C THR A 28 17.61 2.84 3.87
N GLY A 29 18.06 1.86 4.67
CA GLY A 29 19.49 1.58 4.92
C GLY A 29 20.17 0.69 3.87
N ASN A 30 19.41 0.08 2.96
CA ASN A 30 19.96 -0.83 1.96
C ASN A 30 20.41 -0.05 0.70
N GLU A 31 21.72 0.05 0.50
CA GLU A 31 22.33 0.76 -0.64
C GLU A 31 21.78 0.28 -2.01
N TYR A 32 21.41 -1.00 -2.12
CA TYR A 32 20.85 -1.56 -3.34
C TYR A 32 19.43 -1.04 -3.63
N ILE A 33 18.59 -0.90 -2.60
CA ILE A 33 17.24 -0.34 -2.73
C ILE A 33 17.35 1.14 -3.09
N ALA A 34 18.23 1.89 -2.43
CA ALA A 34 18.46 3.30 -2.71
C ALA A 34 18.87 3.54 -4.17
N ALA A 35 19.80 2.74 -4.70
CA ALA A 35 20.24 2.83 -6.10
C ALA A 35 19.12 2.54 -7.11
N GLN A 36 18.22 1.59 -6.79
CA GLN A 36 17.07 1.33 -7.65
C GLN A 36 16.05 2.46 -7.62
N ILE A 37 15.81 3.06 -6.45
CA ILE A 37 14.94 4.23 -6.32
C ILE A 37 15.48 5.38 -7.17
N GLU A 38 16.77 5.70 -7.07
CA GLU A 38 17.40 6.74 -7.89
C GLU A 38 17.23 6.47 -9.40
N LYS A 39 17.43 5.21 -9.81
CA LYS A 39 17.22 4.80 -11.21
C LYS A 39 15.77 4.94 -11.65
N LEU A 40 14.79 4.64 -10.79
CA LEU A 40 13.37 4.86 -11.08
C LEU A 40 13.06 6.36 -11.20
N GLU A 41 13.52 7.16 -10.23
CA GLU A 41 13.28 8.60 -10.18
C GLU A 41 13.91 9.36 -11.35
N SER A 42 15.04 8.88 -11.88
CA SER A 42 15.63 9.45 -13.10
C SER A 42 14.71 9.39 -14.32
N LYS A 43 13.74 8.46 -14.34
CA LYS A 43 12.71 8.36 -15.39
C LYS A 43 11.59 9.37 -15.19
N PHE A 44 11.45 9.91 -13.99
CA PHE A 44 10.43 10.86 -13.59
C PHE A 44 10.91 12.30 -13.53
N ASP A 45 12.22 12.53 -13.65
CA ASP A 45 12.85 13.82 -13.40
C ASP A 45 12.55 14.93 -14.42
N ARG A 46 11.90 14.61 -15.55
CA ARG A 46 11.53 15.61 -16.57
C ARG A 46 10.23 15.26 -17.29
N ASN A 47 9.25 16.15 -17.17
CA ASN A 47 8.14 16.21 -18.11
C ASN A 47 8.52 17.18 -19.25
N PRO A 48 8.49 16.75 -20.54
CA PRO A 48 8.91 17.58 -21.68
C PRO A 48 8.12 18.90 -21.85
N ASP A 49 6.91 18.95 -21.29
CA ASP A 49 6.02 20.11 -21.30
C ASP A 49 6.31 21.12 -20.18
N GLY A 50 7.30 20.85 -19.32
CA GLY A 50 7.69 21.70 -18.20
C GLY A 50 6.76 21.61 -16.99
N SER A 51 5.85 20.63 -16.96
CA SER A 51 4.99 20.37 -15.80
C SER A 51 5.78 19.82 -14.60
N GLU A 52 5.19 19.92 -13.42
CA GLU A 52 5.78 19.44 -12.17
C GLU A 52 6.14 17.95 -12.30
N LYS A 53 7.38 17.62 -11.93
CA LYS A 53 7.88 16.25 -11.97
C LYS A 53 7.14 15.36 -10.98
N TRP A 54 7.20 14.05 -11.19
CA TRP A 54 6.67 13.13 -10.19
C TRP A 54 7.42 13.31 -8.87
N GLN A 55 6.68 13.17 -7.79
CA GLN A 55 7.18 13.22 -6.42
C GLN A 55 6.81 11.93 -5.70
N ARG A 56 7.57 11.60 -4.66
CA ARG A 56 7.19 10.51 -3.77
C ARG A 56 5.92 10.93 -3.04
N LEU A 57 4.86 10.12 -3.13
CA LEU A 57 3.69 10.29 -2.27
C LEU A 57 4.07 9.95 -0.83
N ILE A 58 4.95 8.96 -0.67
CA ILE A 58 5.42 8.44 0.62
C ILE A 58 6.94 8.52 0.58
N GLY A 59 7.51 9.31 1.50
CA GLY A 59 8.92 9.73 1.43
C GLY A 59 9.92 8.58 1.50
N GLU A 60 9.56 7.50 2.18
CA GLU A 60 10.38 6.32 2.42
C GLU A 60 9.70 5.03 1.92
N PRO A 61 10.48 3.98 1.60
CA PRO A 61 9.92 2.68 1.26
C PRO A 61 9.12 2.08 2.42
N ILE A 62 8.01 1.43 2.08
CA ILE A 62 7.15 0.77 3.06
C ILE A 62 7.43 -0.72 3.01
N GLU A 63 7.86 -1.29 4.12
CA GLU A 63 7.91 -2.74 4.26
C GLU A 63 6.57 -3.23 4.85
N ASP A 64 5.94 -4.21 4.19
CA ASP A 64 4.70 -4.82 4.68
C ASP A 64 4.95 -6.03 5.59
N GLN A 65 3.88 -6.55 6.19
CA GLN A 65 3.92 -7.71 7.10
C GLN A 65 4.36 -9.03 6.43
N TYR A 66 4.60 -9.04 5.12
CA TYR A 66 5.10 -10.19 4.37
C TYR A 66 6.57 -10.01 3.96
N GLY A 67 7.18 -8.88 4.28
CA GLY A 67 8.54 -8.51 3.87
C GLY A 67 8.62 -8.04 2.42
N GLN A 68 7.52 -7.55 1.84
CA GLN A 68 7.54 -6.88 0.55
C GLN A 68 7.78 -5.39 0.75
N ILE A 69 8.48 -4.77 -0.19
CA ILE A 69 8.81 -3.34 -0.11
C ILE A 69 8.05 -2.58 -1.17
N TRP A 70 7.33 -1.54 -0.78
CA TRP A 70 6.44 -0.75 -1.63
C TRP A 70 6.90 0.70 -1.71
N MET A 71 6.69 1.30 -2.88
CA MET A 71 6.91 2.71 -3.13
C MET A 71 5.80 3.28 -4.01
N ILE A 72 5.35 4.49 -3.68
CA ILE A 72 4.30 5.19 -4.41
C ILE A 72 4.78 6.58 -4.81
N TRP A 73 4.64 6.90 -6.10
CA TRP A 73 4.86 8.23 -6.64
C TRP A 73 3.54 8.83 -7.11
N GLU A 74 3.45 10.15 -6.99
CA GLU A 74 2.37 10.98 -7.49
C GLU A 74 2.89 11.95 -8.55
N ASN A 75 2.09 12.16 -9.59
CA ASN A 75 2.24 13.21 -10.57
C ASN A 75 1.27 14.36 -10.24
N PRO A 76 1.75 15.45 -9.61
CA PRO A 76 0.89 16.56 -9.21
C PRO A 76 0.30 17.31 -10.41
N ALA A 77 0.93 17.23 -11.59
CA ALA A 77 0.41 17.81 -12.82
C ALA A 77 -0.74 17.01 -13.45
N ALA A 78 -1.02 15.79 -12.96
CA ALA A 78 -2.05 14.93 -13.53
C ALA A 78 -3.47 15.42 -13.18
N SER A 79 -4.13 16.04 -14.15
CA SER A 79 -5.56 16.40 -14.06
C SER A 79 -6.50 15.23 -14.41
N SER A 80 -5.96 14.10 -14.87
CA SER A 80 -6.73 12.93 -15.27
C SER A 80 -7.37 12.25 -14.07
N SER A 81 -8.63 11.82 -14.21
CA SER A 81 -9.30 10.95 -13.24
C SER A 81 -8.81 9.51 -13.30
N ILE A 82 -7.92 9.19 -14.25
CA ILE A 82 -7.36 7.86 -14.41
C ILE A 82 -6.21 7.68 -13.40
N PRO A 83 -6.30 6.73 -12.45
CA PRO A 83 -5.32 6.59 -11.38
C PRO A 83 -3.88 6.44 -11.85
N LYS A 84 -3.63 5.63 -12.90
CA LYS A 84 -2.28 5.42 -13.47
C LYS A 84 -1.62 6.65 -14.08
N ASP A 85 -2.38 7.69 -14.41
CA ASP A 85 -1.83 8.94 -14.93
C ASP A 85 -1.34 9.83 -13.79
N ARG A 86 -1.94 9.67 -12.60
CA ARG A 86 -1.60 10.41 -11.37
C ARG A 86 -0.65 9.64 -10.46
N TYR A 87 -0.69 8.31 -10.44
CA TYR A 87 0.06 7.51 -9.49
C TYR A 87 0.82 6.38 -10.18
N GLN A 88 1.97 6.05 -9.61
CA GLN A 88 2.74 4.86 -9.95
C GLN A 88 3.09 4.12 -8.66
N VAL A 89 2.81 2.82 -8.64
CA VAL A 89 3.14 1.93 -7.54
C VAL A 89 4.19 0.94 -8.02
N TYR A 90 5.25 0.77 -7.23
CA TYR A 90 6.26 -0.24 -7.44
C TYR A 90 6.43 -1.08 -6.18
N LYS A 91 6.79 -2.34 -6.37
CA LYS A 91 7.04 -3.26 -5.28
C LYS A 91 8.26 -4.15 -5.51
N ILE A 92 8.96 -4.51 -4.45
CA ILE A 92 9.89 -5.63 -4.40
C ILE A 92 9.14 -6.80 -3.75
N PRO A 93 8.81 -7.86 -4.49
CA PRO A 93 8.18 -9.04 -3.90
C PRO A 93 9.06 -9.71 -2.85
N LYS A 94 8.45 -10.50 -1.96
CA LYS A 94 9.16 -11.28 -0.96
C LYS A 94 10.19 -12.21 -1.64
N ASN A 95 11.42 -12.22 -1.12
CA ASN A 95 12.57 -12.98 -1.64
C ASN A 95 13.04 -12.57 -3.03
N GLU A 96 12.67 -11.38 -3.49
CA GLU A 96 13.24 -10.77 -4.68
C GLU A 96 13.98 -9.50 -4.29
N ASP A 97 14.82 -9.00 -5.20
CA ASP A 97 15.62 -7.80 -4.94
C ASP A 97 15.20 -6.62 -5.82
N GLU A 98 14.42 -6.82 -6.88
CA GLU A 98 14.13 -5.77 -7.88
C GLU A 98 12.73 -5.18 -7.80
N PHE A 99 12.63 -3.85 -7.96
CA PHE A 99 11.34 -3.17 -8.08
C PHE A 99 10.62 -3.57 -9.38
N ARG A 100 9.37 -3.98 -9.23
CA ARG A 100 8.43 -4.28 -10.30
C ARG A 100 7.26 -3.32 -10.24
N TYR A 101 6.81 -2.88 -11.41
CA TYR A 101 5.61 -2.05 -11.51
C TYR A 101 4.38 -2.86 -11.07
N ALA A 102 3.63 -2.30 -10.12
CA ALA A 102 2.36 -2.85 -9.68
C ALA A 102 1.24 -2.10 -10.41
N PHE A 103 0.53 -2.80 -11.29
CA PHE A 103 -0.52 -2.20 -12.09
C PHE A 103 -1.68 -1.76 -11.22
N ILE A 104 -2.03 -0.48 -11.25
CA ILE A 104 -3.16 0.09 -10.52
C ILE A 104 -4.44 -0.19 -11.32
N LYS A 105 -5.30 -1.04 -10.77
CA LYS A 105 -6.61 -1.35 -11.33
C LYS A 105 -7.62 -0.29 -10.98
N GLU A 106 -7.64 0.07 -9.71
CA GLU A 106 -8.62 0.95 -9.12
C GLU A 106 -7.96 1.75 -7.98
N LEU A 107 -8.51 2.95 -7.77
CA LEU A 107 -8.15 3.82 -6.66
C LEU A 107 -9.45 4.33 -6.05
N GLU A 108 -9.67 4.00 -4.79
CA GLU A 108 -10.78 4.54 -4.01
C GLU A 108 -10.25 5.62 -3.06
N VAL A 109 -10.98 6.73 -2.97
CA VAL A 109 -10.64 7.83 -2.06
C VAL A 109 -11.86 8.11 -1.21
N ASP A 110 -11.76 7.81 0.08
CA ASP A 110 -12.82 8.04 1.05
C ASP A 110 -12.46 9.17 1.99
N HIS A 111 -13.46 10.01 2.27
CA HIS A 111 -13.37 11.07 3.27
C HIS A 111 -14.25 10.69 4.46
N TYR A 112 -13.68 10.78 5.66
CA TYR A 112 -14.35 10.50 6.92
C TYR A 112 -14.43 11.77 7.77
N PRO A 113 -15.41 12.67 7.51
CA PRO A 113 -15.46 13.99 8.17
C PRO A 113 -15.58 13.91 9.69
N GLY A 114 -16.28 12.90 10.20
CA GLY A 114 -16.43 12.69 11.65
C GLY A 114 -15.14 12.24 12.35
N TYR A 115 -14.16 11.77 11.58
CA TYR A 115 -12.88 11.30 12.09
C TYR A 115 -11.70 12.18 11.64
N HIS A 116 -11.96 13.24 10.86
CA HIS A 116 -10.93 14.15 10.35
C HIS A 116 -9.83 13.40 9.56
N LYS A 117 -10.27 12.47 8.70
CA LYS A 117 -9.40 11.54 7.96
C LYS A 117 -9.80 11.39 6.50
N THR A 118 -8.82 11.13 5.66
CA THR A 118 -8.99 10.69 4.28
C THR A 118 -8.19 9.41 4.07
N SER A 119 -8.74 8.44 3.34
CA SER A 119 -7.99 7.28 2.87
C SER A 119 -7.85 7.29 1.35
N CYS A 120 -6.69 6.86 0.87
CA CYS A 120 -6.46 6.49 -0.52
C CYS A 120 -6.15 5.00 -0.57
N GLU A 121 -7.03 4.22 -1.20
CA GLU A 121 -6.90 2.78 -1.32
C GLU A 121 -6.56 2.37 -2.76
N PHE A 122 -5.36 1.86 -2.95
CA PHE A 122 -4.84 1.40 -4.23
C PHE A 122 -5.08 -0.10 -4.37
N PHE A 123 -5.86 -0.49 -5.38
CA PHE A 123 -6.00 -1.89 -5.78
C PHE A 123 -4.99 -2.18 -6.89
N VAL A 124 -3.99 -2.99 -6.55
CA VAL A 124 -2.85 -3.26 -7.43
C VAL A 124 -2.69 -4.75 -7.70
N GLY A 125 -2.25 -5.10 -8.90
CA GLY A 125 -1.97 -6.50 -9.24
C GLY A 125 -2.29 -6.86 -10.69
N PRO A 126 -1.99 -8.11 -11.08
CA PRO A 126 -2.35 -8.63 -12.40
C PRO A 126 -3.87 -8.74 -12.55
N ASP A 127 -4.38 -8.65 -13.78
CA ASP A 127 -5.82 -8.70 -14.09
C ASP A 127 -6.41 -10.13 -14.00
N ASP A 128 -6.12 -10.83 -12.90
CA ASP A 128 -6.52 -12.23 -12.65
C ASP A 128 -7.18 -12.44 -11.28
N GLY A 129 -7.58 -11.35 -10.62
CA GLY A 129 -8.29 -11.34 -9.33
C GLY A 129 -7.42 -11.59 -8.10
N ARG A 130 -6.09 -11.62 -8.25
CA ARG A 130 -5.14 -11.72 -7.14
C ARG A 130 -4.64 -10.34 -6.75
N ASP A 131 -5.60 -9.56 -6.28
CA ASP A 131 -5.40 -8.14 -6.03
C ASP A 131 -4.73 -7.98 -4.67
N GLU A 132 -3.87 -6.98 -4.60
CA GLU A 132 -3.20 -6.52 -3.40
C GLU A 132 -3.68 -5.09 -3.16
N THR A 133 -3.74 -4.70 -1.90
CA THR A 133 -4.29 -3.39 -1.52
C THR A 133 -3.24 -2.62 -0.74
N ILE A 134 -3.07 -1.34 -1.07
CA ILE A 134 -2.31 -0.40 -0.25
C ILE A 134 -3.25 0.72 0.16
N THR A 135 -3.50 0.86 1.45
CA THR A 135 -4.37 1.90 2.00
C THR A 135 -3.52 2.91 2.74
N VAL A 136 -3.55 4.17 2.30
CA VAL A 136 -2.83 5.29 2.92
C VAL A 136 -3.84 6.19 3.61
N PHE A 137 -3.71 6.37 4.92
CA PHE A 137 -4.54 7.25 5.72
C PHE A 137 -3.84 8.58 5.97
N PHE A 138 -4.54 9.67 5.67
CA PHE A 138 -4.14 11.04 5.92
C PHE A 138 -5.02 11.65 7.00
N ASN A 139 -4.45 12.49 7.85
CA ASN A 139 -5.22 13.41 8.69
C ASN A 139 -5.71 14.62 7.86
N ASP A 140 -6.49 15.50 8.49
CA ASP A 140 -6.99 16.74 7.87
C ASP A 140 -5.88 17.69 7.38
N ASP A 141 -4.68 17.62 7.94
CA ASP A 141 -3.51 18.41 7.50
C ASP A 141 -2.81 17.79 6.27
N GLY A 142 -3.30 16.65 5.75
CA GLY A 142 -2.70 15.93 4.64
C GLY A 142 -1.43 15.17 5.00
N VAL A 143 -1.16 14.99 6.30
CA VAL A 143 -0.03 14.19 6.80
C VAL A 143 -0.46 12.73 6.91
N ILE A 144 0.41 11.83 6.45
CA ILE A 144 0.20 10.39 6.56
C ILE A 144 0.18 9.98 8.03
N GLU A 145 -0.91 9.39 8.48
CA GLU A 145 -1.04 8.81 9.83
C GLU A 145 -0.66 7.34 9.85
N TYR A 146 -1.10 6.59 8.84
CA TYR A 146 -0.99 5.14 8.83
C TYR A 146 -1.04 4.60 7.40
N ILE A 147 -0.30 3.53 7.15
CA ILE A 147 -0.29 2.82 5.87
C ILE A 147 -0.55 1.34 6.18
N HIS A 148 -1.46 0.74 5.42
CA HIS A 148 -1.78 -0.68 5.50
C HIS A 148 -1.58 -1.33 4.14
N CYS A 149 -0.85 -2.44 4.12
CA CYS A 149 -0.67 -3.25 2.92
C CYS A 149 -1.33 -4.62 3.13
N TYR A 150 -2.02 -5.12 2.12
CA TYR A 150 -2.64 -6.43 2.11
C TYR A 150 -2.25 -7.18 0.83
N SER A 151 -1.77 -8.41 0.96
CA SER A 151 -1.47 -9.28 -0.18
C SER A 151 -2.26 -10.57 -0.09
N TYR A 152 -3.28 -10.72 -0.94
CA TYR A 152 -4.08 -11.94 -1.03
C TYR A 152 -3.20 -13.17 -1.30
N LEU A 153 -2.16 -13.00 -2.12
CA LEU A 153 -1.22 -14.07 -2.48
C LEU A 153 -0.44 -14.59 -1.27
N GLU A 154 0.09 -13.70 -0.44
CA GLU A 154 0.88 -14.09 0.73
C GLU A 154 -0.01 -14.66 1.83
N GLU A 155 -1.20 -14.10 2.06
CA GLU A 155 -2.18 -14.66 2.98
C GLU A 155 -2.59 -16.08 2.61
N ARG A 156 -2.85 -16.30 1.32
CA ARG A 156 -3.22 -17.62 0.81
C ARG A 156 -2.08 -18.62 0.97
N LYS A 157 -0.82 -18.23 0.72
CA LYS A 157 0.35 -19.10 0.93
C LYS A 157 0.48 -19.51 2.40
N ARG A 158 0.42 -18.55 3.32
CA ARG A 158 0.47 -18.80 4.78
C ARG A 158 -0.63 -19.74 5.23
N LEU A 159 -1.84 -19.58 4.68
CA LEU A 159 -2.95 -20.48 4.98
C LEU A 159 -2.62 -21.92 4.60
N TYR A 160 -2.12 -22.17 3.39
CA TYR A 160 -1.79 -23.53 2.94
C TYR A 160 -0.59 -24.14 3.68
N GLU A 161 0.45 -23.35 3.95
CA GLU A 161 1.62 -23.79 4.74
C GLU A 161 1.25 -24.22 6.16
N LYS A 162 0.21 -23.62 6.75
CA LYS A 162 -0.28 -24.00 8.09
C LYS A 162 -0.97 -25.36 8.12
N TYR A 163 -1.42 -25.88 6.98
CA TYR A 163 -2.16 -27.14 6.87
C TYR A 163 -1.32 -28.29 6.27
N GLU A 164 0.00 -28.09 6.10
CA GLU A 164 0.97 -29.10 5.68
C GLU A 164 1.90 -29.49 6.85
#